data_AF-A0A529TS46-F1
#
_entry.id   AF-A0A529TS46-F1
#
_cell.length_a   1.000
_cell.length_b   1.000
_cell.length_c   1.000
_cell.angle_alpha   90.00
_cell.angle_beta   90.00
_cell.angle_gamma   90.00
#
_symmetry.space_group_name_H-M   'P 1'
#
loop_
_entity.id
_entity.type
_entity.pdbx_description
1 polymer ?
#
loop_
_entity_poly.entity_id
_entity_poly.type
_entity_poly.pdbx_seq_one_letter_code
_entity_poly.pdbx_strand_id
1 'polypeptide(L)'
;MTRKTHDTGGKHRPTGHISRAGDKDLRRLLILGASSWLRQVRAKPDRGSPWIRGLLARRPVKVAVVAQAAKTARIIWAMLQSGQQYRAPAVA
;
A
#
# COMPACT_ATOMS: atom_id res chain seq x y z
N MET A 1 34.84 19.77 -0.32
CA MET A 1 33.37 19.65 -0.26
C MET A 1 32.92 18.55 -1.20
N THR A 2 32.79 17.31 -0.72
CA THR A 2 32.19 16.21 -1.49
C THR A 2 31.63 15.14 -0.57
N ARG A 3 30.29 15.01 -0.65
CA ARG A 3 29.34 13.94 -0.27
C ARG A 3 29.48 13.20 1.07
N LYS A 4 28.44 13.39 1.91
CA LYS A 4 28.04 12.50 3.00
C LYS A 4 27.46 11.20 2.42
N THR A 5 28.24 10.14 2.45
CA THR A 5 27.80 8.76 2.22
C THR A 5 26.82 8.35 3.32
N HIS A 6 25.71 7.70 2.93
CA HIS A 6 24.85 6.98 3.86
C HIS A 6 25.21 5.50 3.72
N ASP A 7 25.82 4.96 4.77
CA ASP A 7 26.17 3.54 4.89
C ASP A 7 24.97 2.65 4.58
N THR A 8 25.10 1.83 3.54
CA THR A 8 24.27 0.66 3.28
C THR A 8 24.75 -0.47 4.18
N GLY A 9 24.39 -0.42 5.47
CA GLY A 9 24.77 -1.42 6.46
C GLY A 9 24.09 -2.77 6.19
N GLY A 10 24.79 -3.67 5.50
CA GLY A 10 24.32 -4.98 5.04
C GLY A 10 23.90 -5.97 6.13
N LYS A 11 22.65 -5.91 6.58
CA LYS A 11 22.01 -6.99 7.36
C LYS A 11 20.57 -7.21 6.90
N HIS A 12 20.41 -8.02 5.85
CA HIS A 12 19.12 -8.65 5.54
C HIS A 12 18.77 -9.65 6.64
N ARG A 13 17.69 -9.43 7.38
CA ARG A 13 17.12 -10.41 8.31
C ARG A 13 15.64 -10.63 7.98
N PRO A 14 15.20 -11.86 7.66
CA PRO A 14 13.82 -12.13 7.29
C PRO A 14 13.02 -12.55 8.51
N THR A 15 11.96 -11.83 8.89
CA THR A 15 10.97 -12.37 9.83
C THR A 15 9.62 -11.69 9.64
N GLY A 16 8.58 -12.52 9.54
CA GLY A 16 7.21 -12.15 9.24
C GLY A 16 6.48 -11.39 10.35
N HIS A 17 5.17 -11.24 10.12
CA HIS A 17 4.27 -10.16 10.56
C HIS A 17 4.33 -8.93 9.65
N ILE A 18 3.17 -8.33 9.39
CA ILE A 18 3.05 -6.99 8.77
C ILE A 18 3.53 -5.99 9.84
N SER A 19 4.82 -6.00 10.13
CA SER A 19 5.38 -5.45 11.35
C SER A 19 6.02 -4.09 11.09
N ARG A 20 6.46 -3.43 12.16
CA ARG A 20 7.61 -2.53 12.07
C ARG A 20 8.85 -3.20 11.45
N ALA A 21 8.82 -4.52 11.23
CA ALA A 21 9.63 -5.27 10.28
C ALA A 21 9.01 -5.27 8.87
N GLY A 22 9.78 -4.72 7.94
CA GLY A 22 9.38 -4.40 6.57
C GLY A 22 10.07 -3.10 6.14
N ASP A 23 10.22 -2.88 4.85
CA ASP A 23 10.84 -1.66 4.35
C ASP A 23 9.95 -0.44 4.66
N LYS A 24 10.51 0.52 5.43
CA LYS A 24 9.79 1.72 5.87
C LYS A 24 9.44 2.63 4.70
N ASP A 25 10.29 2.69 3.68
CA ASP A 25 10.09 3.50 2.49
C ASP A 25 9.03 2.89 1.59
N LEU A 26 9.04 1.57 1.41
CA LEU A 26 7.98 0.87 0.68
C LEU A 26 6.62 1.11 1.34
N ARG A 27 6.53 0.99 2.67
CA ARG A 27 5.29 1.30 3.40
C ARG A 27 4.86 2.75 3.18
N ARG A 28 5.81 3.70 3.24
CA ARG A 28 5.53 5.12 3.01
C ARG A 28 5.00 5.35 1.59
N LEU A 29 5.61 4.75 0.57
CA LEU A 29 5.19 4.85 -0.82
C LEU A 29 3.78 4.28 -1.03
N LEU A 30 3.48 3.12 -0.45
CA LEU A 30 2.15 2.52 -0.52
C LEU A 30 1.09 3.41 0.14
N ILE A 31 1.39 4.03 1.28
CA ILE A 31 0.47 4.96 1.95
C ILE A 31 0.27 6.24 1.13
N LEU A 32 1.34 6.80 0.55
CA LEU A 32 1.26 8.00 -0.29
C LEU A 32 0.44 7.72 -1.56
N GLY A 33 0.68 6.59 -2.23
CA GLY A 33 -0.09 6.17 -3.39
C GLY A 33 -1.57 5.89 -3.07
N ALA A 34 -1.83 5.22 -1.94
CA ALA A 34 -3.20 5.03 -1.47
C ALA A 34 -3.88 6.37 -1.13
N SER A 35 -3.15 7.34 -0.58
CA SER A 35 -3.68 8.66 -0.26
C SER A 35 -4.08 9.43 -1.52
N SER A 36 -3.23 9.44 -2.55
CA SER A 36 -3.50 10.13 -3.82
C SER A 36 -4.68 9.49 -4.56
N TRP A 37 -4.75 8.16 -4.59
CA TRP A 37 -5.88 7.43 -5.15
C TRP A 37 -7.18 7.71 -4.38
N LEU A 38 -7.14 7.68 -3.05
CA LEU A 38 -8.33 7.94 -2.24
C LEU A 38 -8.83 9.38 -2.39
N ARG A 39 -7.93 10.35 -2.62
CA ARG A 39 -8.32 11.72 -2.98
C ARG A 39 -9.10 11.74 -4.30
N GLN A 40 -8.70 10.95 -5.30
CA GLN A 40 -9.45 10.82 -6.55
C GLN A 40 -10.80 10.14 -6.33
N VAL A 41 -10.85 9.08 -5.53
CA VAL A 41 -12.12 8.38 -5.20
C VAL A 41 -13.09 9.30 -4.46
N ARG A 42 -12.61 10.19 -3.60
CA ARG A 42 -13.47 11.19 -2.93
C ARG A 42 -14.03 12.23 -3.91
N ALA A 43 -13.26 12.62 -4.92
CA ALA A 43 -13.70 13.56 -5.95
C ALA A 43 -14.61 12.89 -7.00
N LYS A 44 -14.37 11.61 -7.27
CA LYS A 44 -15.07 10.78 -8.27
C LYS A 44 -15.42 9.44 -7.64
N PRO A 45 -16.56 9.34 -6.93
CA PRO A 45 -16.93 8.14 -6.19
C PRO A 45 -16.97 6.90 -7.09
N ASP A 46 -17.40 7.04 -8.34
CA ASP A 46 -17.46 6.03 -9.40
C ASP A 46 -16.17 5.20 -9.54
N ARG A 47 -15.00 5.79 -9.29
CA ARG A 47 -13.69 5.12 -9.40
C ARG A 47 -13.32 4.26 -8.19
N GLY A 48 -14.00 4.44 -7.07
CA GLY A 48 -13.76 3.65 -5.86
C GLY A 48 -14.58 2.37 -5.86
N SER A 49 -13.97 1.27 -5.44
CA SER A 49 -14.73 0.03 -5.16
C SER A 49 -15.83 0.29 -4.12
N PRO A 50 -16.98 -0.42 -4.20
CA PRO A 50 -18.06 -0.31 -3.20
C PRO A 50 -17.57 -0.48 -1.76
N TRP A 51 -16.59 -1.37 -1.54
CA TRP A 51 -15.95 -1.60 -0.24
C TRP A 51 -15.27 -0.34 0.32
N ILE A 52 -14.48 0.38 -0.49
CA ILE A 52 -13.83 1.62 -0.04
C ILE A 52 -14.85 2.73 0.21
N ARG A 53 -15.90 2.85 -0.61
CA ARG A 53 -16.97 3.81 -0.37
C ARG A 53 -17.67 3.55 0.96
N GLY A 54 -18.03 2.29 1.22
CA GLY A 54 -18.61 1.88 2.50
C GLY A 54 -17.65 2.03 3.69
N LEU A 55 -16.34 1.94 3.46
CA LEU A 55 -15.34 2.20 4.50
C LEU A 55 -15.24 3.70 4.81
N LEU A 56 -15.21 4.55 3.79
CA LEU A 56 -15.20 6.01 3.94
C LEU A 56 -16.45 6.55 4.62
N ALA A 57 -17.61 5.90 4.43
CA ALA A 57 -18.85 6.27 5.11
C ALA A 57 -18.82 6.00 6.62
N ARG A 58 -17.97 5.07 7.10
CA ARG A 58 -18.01 4.56 8.50
C ARG A 58 -16.74 4.85 9.29
N ARG A 59 -15.64 5.24 8.64
CA ARG A 59 -14.31 5.37 9.24
C ARG A 59 -13.58 6.62 8.74
N PRO A 60 -12.67 7.20 9.55
CA PRO A 60 -11.85 8.33 9.13
C PRO A 60 -11.02 8.01 7.88
N VAL A 61 -10.79 9.02 7.05
CA VAL A 61 -10.06 8.90 5.78
C VAL A 61 -8.69 8.26 5.95
N LYS A 62 -7.94 8.62 7.00
CA LYS A 62 -6.61 8.05 7.27
C LYS A 62 -6.66 6.52 7.46
N VAL A 63 -7.72 6.01 8.08
CA VAL A 63 -7.92 4.56 8.26
C VAL A 63 -8.20 3.90 6.91
N ALA A 64 -9.02 4.53 6.07
CA ALA A 64 -9.30 4.03 4.72
C ALA A 64 -8.04 4.01 3.83
N VAL A 65 -7.16 5.02 3.94
CA VAL A 65 -5.86 5.03 3.25
C VAL A 65 -5.00 3.84 3.68
N VAL A 66 -4.84 3.64 4.99
CA VAL A 66 -4.01 2.54 5.52
C VAL A 66 -4.60 1.18 5.14
N ALA A 67 -5.92 1.03 5.20
CA ALA A 67 -6.60 -0.20 4.79
C ALA A 67 -6.39 -0.49 3.30
N GLN A 68 -6.49 0.52 2.44
CA GLN A 68 -6.21 0.37 1.02
C GLN A 68 -4.74 -0.01 0.77
N ALA A 69 -3.80 0.67 1.43
CA ALA A 69 -2.37 0.33 1.33
C ALA A 69 -2.10 -1.11 1.79
N ALA A 70 -2.72 -1.55 2.87
CA ALA A 70 -2.60 -2.92 3.38
C ALA A 70 -3.20 -3.96 2.42
N LYS A 71 -4.29 -3.62 1.71
CA LYS A 71 -4.86 -4.46 0.66
C LYS A 71 -3.89 -4.58 -0.52
N THR A 72 -3.36 -3.46 -1.01
CA THR A 72 -2.38 -3.43 -2.10
C THR A 72 -1.11 -4.20 -1.74
N ALA A 73 -0.60 -4.05 -0.52
CA ALA A 73 0.56 -4.80 -0.04
C ALA A 73 0.34 -6.31 -0.10
N ARG A 74 -0.85 -6.79 0.31
CA ARG A 74 -1.21 -8.22 0.24
C ARG A 74 -1.28 -8.73 -1.20
N ILE A 75 -1.80 -7.93 -2.13
CA ILE A 75 -1.85 -8.28 -3.55
C ILE A 75 -0.43 -8.41 -4.10
N ILE A 76 0.43 -7.42 -3.84
CA ILE A 76 1.84 -7.45 -4.25
C ILE A 76 2.55 -8.68 -3.66
N TRP A 77 2.36 -8.95 -2.37
CA TRP A 77 2.95 -10.13 -1.73
C TRP A 77 2.48 -11.43 -2.38
N ALA A 78 1.17 -11.58 -2.64
CA ALA A 78 0.64 -12.76 -3.31
C ALA A 78 1.18 -12.92 -4.73
N MET A 79 1.34 -11.84 -5.48
CA MET A 79 1.97 -11.86 -6.81
C MET A 79 3.44 -12.29 -6.73
N LEU A 80 4.21 -11.70 -5.82
CA LEU A 80 5.61 -12.04 -5.61
C LEU A 80 5.79 -13.49 -5.19
N GLN A 81 4.92 -14.01 -4.32
CA GLN A 81 4.97 -15.38 -3.83
C GLN A 81 4.58 -16.42 -4.89
N SER A 82 3.65 -16.07 -5.78
CA SER A 82 3.14 -16.97 -6.82
C SER A 82 3.85 -16.85 -8.16
N GLY A 83 4.67 -15.80 -8.36
CA GLY A 83 5.27 -15.45 -9.64
C GLY A 83 4.24 -15.01 -10.71
N GLN A 84 2.98 -14.83 -10.33
CA GLN A 84 1.90 -14.48 -11.25
C GLN A 84 1.85 -12.96 -11.49
N GLN A 85 1.48 -12.59 -12.71
CA GLN A 85 1.25 -11.19 -13.06
C GLN A 85 -0.01 -10.65 -12.37
N TYR A 86 -0.06 -9.32 -12.22
CA TYR A 86 -1.24 -8.67 -11.65
C TYR A 86 -2.45 -8.93 -12.54
N ARG A 87 -3.47 -9.57 -11.97
CA ARG A 87 -4.79 -9.71 -12.60
C ARG A 87 -5.72 -8.69 -11.98
N ALA A 88 -6.23 -7.77 -12.79
CA ALA A 88 -7.27 -6.86 -12.33
C ALA A 88 -8.47 -7.68 -11.82
N PRO A 89 -9.06 -7.31 -10.66
CA PRO A 89 -10.26 -7.98 -10.19
C PRO A 89 -11.33 -7.83 -11.27
N ALA A 90 -11.97 -8.95 -11.63
CA ALA A 90 -13.10 -8.91 -12.56
C ALA A 90 -14.14 -7.94 -12.01
N VAL A 91 -14.55 -6.97 -12.82
CA VAL A 91 -15.74 -6.16 -12.53
C VAL A 91 -16.91 -7.13 -12.55
N ALA A 92 -17.52 -7.34 -11.39
CA ALA A 92 -18.82 -7.97 -11.24
C ALA A 92 -19.90 -6.89 -11.33
#